data_AF-A0A0P9MUB4-F1
#
_entry.id   AF-A0A0P9MUB4-F1
#
_cell.length_a   1.000
_cell.length_b   1.000
_cell.length_c   1.000
_cell.angle_alpha   90.00
_cell.angle_beta   90.00
_cell.angle_gamma   90.00
#
_symmetry.space_group_name_H-M   'P 1'
#
loop_
_entity.id
_entity.type
_entity.pdbx_description
1 polymer ?
#
loop_
_entity_poly.entity_id
_entity_poly.type
_entity_poly.pdbx_seq_one_letter_code
_entity_poly.pdbx_strand_id
1 'polypeptide(L)' 'MTTIAYKDGVIAYDSRQTRGWAIVSDDCSKCEVVNGVSFFLSGCVCDEKALIAAFFGTPSKDPVECSVLSWIAAG' A
#
# COMPACT_ATOMS: atom_id res chain seq x y z
N MET A 1 11.12 2.71 0.32
CA MET A 1 10.70 4.09 0.64
C MET A 1 9.47 4.40 -0.18
N THR A 2 8.50 5.13 0.35
CA THR A 2 7.28 5.53 -0.37
C THR A 2 6.99 6.99 -0.08
N THR A 3 6.63 7.74 -1.12
CA THR A 3 6.16 9.12 -1.00
C THR A 3 4.69 9.16 -1.43
N ILE A 4 3.83 9.72 -0.59
CA ILE A 4 2.40 9.89 -0.88
C ILE A 4 2.08 11.37 -0.71
N ALA A 5 1.42 11.96 -1.71
CA ALA A 5 0.92 13.33 -1.68
C ALA A 5 -0.60 13.32 -1.88
N TYR A 6 -1.29 14.16 -1.11
CA TYR A 6 -2.72 14.36 -1.22
C TYR A 6 -3.05 15.83 -1.47
N LYS A 7 -3.93 16.10 -2.43
CA LYS A 7 -4.47 17.44 -2.68
C LYS A 7 -5.83 17.33 -3.37
N ASP A 8 -6.86 17.96 -2.81
CA ASP A 8 -8.18 18.13 -3.44
C ASP A 8 -8.79 16.81 -3.96
N GLY A 9 -8.70 15.73 -3.17
CA GLY A 9 -9.22 14.40 -3.55
C GLY A 9 -8.29 13.59 -4.46
N VAL A 10 -7.18 14.17 -4.93
CA VAL A 10 -6.17 13.48 -5.73
C VAL A 10 -5.09 12.92 -4.82
N ILE A 11 -4.79 11.63 -4.97
CA ILE A 11 -3.65 10.95 -4.33
C ILE A 11 -2.61 10.65 -5.40
N ALA A 12 -1.38 11.14 -5.19
CA ALA A 12 -0.22 10.80 -5.99
C ALA A 12 0.77 9.99 -5.14
N TYR A 13 1.43 9.03 -5.75
CA TYR A 13 2.41 8.16 -5.10
C TYR A 13 3.53 7.82 -6.07
N ASP A 14 4.72 7.51 -5.53
CA ASP A 14 5.85 7.06 -6.34
C ASP A 14 5.74 5.57 -6.71
N SER A 15 6.41 5.15 -7.78
CA SER A 15 6.41 3.77 -8.27
C SER A 15 7.69 2.99 -7.93
N ARG A 16 8.67 3.63 -7.27
CA ARG A 16 9.98 3.01 -7.02
C ARG A 16 9.92 2.07 -5.81
N GLN A 17 10.46 0.88 -6.00
CA GLN A 17 10.70 -0.11 -4.96
C GLN A 17 12.20 -0.35 -4.82
N THR A 18 12.69 -0.26 -3.58
CA THR A 18 14.10 -0.50 -3.25
C THR A 18 14.25 -1.60 -2.22
N ARG A 19 15.39 -2.30 -2.25
CA ARG A 19 15.83 -3.22 -1.21
C ARG A 19 17.24 -2.82 -0.77
N GLY A 20 17.34 -2.18 0.40
CA GLY A 20 18.58 -1.53 0.82
C GLY A 20 18.97 -0.42 -0.17
N TRP A 21 20.13 -0.58 -0.79
CA TRP A 21 20.71 0.39 -1.73
C TRP A 21 20.37 0.12 -3.21
N ALA A 22 19.72 -1.02 -3.51
CA ALA A 22 19.38 -1.40 -4.87
C ALA A 22 17.93 -1.05 -5.21
N ILE A 23 17.70 -0.55 -6.42
CA ILE A 23 16.36 -0.46 -7.01
C ILE A 23 15.98 -1.86 -7.49
N VAL A 24 14.84 -2.35 -7.02
CA VAL A 24 14.26 -3.65 -7.44
C VAL A 24 13.30 -3.44 -8.61
N SER A 25 12.52 -2.36 -8.56
CA SER A 25 11.63 -1.95 -9.63
C SER A 25 11.46 -0.43 -9.61
N ASP A 26 11.34 0.19 -10.78
CA ASP A 26 10.92 1.58 -10.96
C ASP A 26 9.44 1.72 -11.35
N ASP A 27 8.76 0.59 -11.59
CA ASP A 27 7.37 0.53 -12.06
C ASP A 27 6.54 -0.43 -11.20
N CYS A 28 6.52 -0.18 -9.89
CA CYS A 28 5.69 -0.92 -8.95
C CYS A 28 4.41 -0.13 -8.67
N SER A 29 3.24 -0.75 -8.86
CA SER A 29 1.98 -0.17 -8.38
C SER A 29 1.90 -0.32 -6.86
N LYS A 30 1.83 0.82 -6.15
CA LYS A 30 1.63 0.85 -4.69
C LYS A 30 0.16 1.06 -4.29
N CYS A 31 -0.73 1.13 -5.28
CA CYS A 31 -2.17 1.22 -5.07
C CYS A 31 -2.82 -0.10 -5.47
N GLU A 32 -3.53 -0.73 -4.53
CA GLU A 32 -4.42 -1.84 -4.82
C GLU A 32 -5.87 -1.46 -4.51
N VAL A 33 -6.79 -1.82 -5.41
CA VAL A 33 -8.22 -1.59 -5.21
C VAL A 33 -8.90 -2.92 -4.92
N VAL A 34 -9.45 -3.06 -3.71
CA VAL A 34 -10.12 -4.30 -3.26
C VAL A 34 -11.48 -3.93 -2.70
N ASN A 35 -12.55 -4.55 -3.23
CA ASN A 35 -13.94 -4.30 -2.83
C ASN A 35 -14.33 -2.81 -2.83
N GLY A 36 -13.81 -2.03 -3.79
CA GLY A 36 -14.08 -0.59 -3.89
C GLY A 36 -13.26 0.30 -2.95
N VAL A 37 -12.39 -0.27 -2.12
CA VAL A 37 -11.47 0.47 -1.25
C VAL A 37 -10.09 0.53 -1.91
N SER A 38 -9.51 1.72 -1.98
CA SER A 38 -8.14 1.92 -2.47
C SER A 38 -7.17 1.83 -1.29
N PHE A 39 -6.14 0.99 -1.43
CA PHE A 39 -5.08 0.78 -0.44
C PHE A 39 -3.76 1.27 -1.01
N PHE A 40 -3.16 2.27 -0.37
CA PHE A 40 -1.83 2.77 -0.70
C PHE A 40 -0.82 2.18 0.28
N LEU A 41 0.08 1.35 -0.25
CA LEU A 41 0.92 0.45 0.52
C LEU A 41 2.36 0.98 0.63
N SER A 42 2.95 0.80 1.81
CA SER A 42 4.34 1.17 2.09
C SER A 42 4.96 0.20 3.09
N GLY A 43 6.15 -0.35 2.76
CA GLY A 43 6.89 -1.24 3.65
C GLY A 43 7.28 -2.55 2.96
N CYS A 44 7.22 -3.67 3.68
CA CYS A 44 7.48 -5.00 3.11
C CYS A 44 6.32 -5.50 2.24
N VAL A 45 6.54 -5.62 0.93
CA VAL A 45 5.56 -6.19 -0.02
C VAL A 45 4.98 -7.55 0.43
N CYS A 46 5.72 -8.29 1.25
CA CYS A 46 5.28 -9.55 1.84
C CYS A 46 4.00 -9.46 2.69
N ASP A 47 3.75 -8.33 3.33
CA ASP A 47 2.66 -8.15 4.31
C ASP A 47 1.40 -7.51 3.75
N GLU A 48 1.46 -7.00 2.51
CA GLU A 48 0.40 -6.18 1.90
C GLU A 48 -0.95 -6.90 1.89
N LYS A 49 -0.96 -8.18 1.48
CA LYS A 49 -2.16 -9.01 1.46
C LYS A 49 -2.72 -9.26 2.85
N ALA A 50 -1.86 -9.47 3.85
CA ALA A 50 -2.28 -9.70 5.22
C ALA A 50 -2.91 -8.44 5.82
N LEU A 51 -2.37 -7.27 5.51
CA LEU A 51 -2.94 -5.98 5.93
C LEU A 51 -4.29 -5.68 5.28
N ILE A 52 -4.41 -5.91 3.97
CA ILE A 52 -5.69 -5.74 3.26
C ILE A 52 -6.73 -6.71 3.85
N ALA A 53 -6.36 -7.97 4.08
CA ALA A 53 -7.25 -8.96 4.70
C ALA A 53 -7.67 -8.55 6.13
N ALA A 54 -6.73 -8.00 6.92
CA ALA A 54 -7.00 -7.50 8.26
C ALA A 54 -7.99 -6.33 8.27
N PHE A 55 -7.92 -5.43 7.28
CA PHE A 55 -8.91 -4.37 7.11
C PHE A 55 -10.33 -4.91 6.91
N PHE A 56 -10.48 -6.01 6.18
CA PHE A 56 -11.76 -6.71 6.00
C PHE A 56 -12.10 -7.69 7.14
N GLY A 57 -11.38 -7.66 8.26
CA GLY A 57 -11.69 -8.43 9.46
C GLY A 57 -11.02 -9.81 9.57
N THR A 58 -10.05 -10.12 8.70
CA THR A 58 -9.26 -11.35 8.80
C THR A 58 -7.87 -11.04 9.38
N PRO A 59 -7.64 -11.25 10.69
CA PRO A 59 -6.38 -10.88 11.32
C PRO A 59 -5.19 -11.67 10.76
N SER A 60 -4.03 -11.01 10.67
CA SER A 60 -2.77 -11.69 10.35
C SER A 60 -2.37 -12.64 11.48
N LYS A 61 -1.83 -13.80 11.12
CA LYS A 61 -1.23 -14.74 12.09
C LYS A 61 0.15 -14.29 12.54
N ASP A 62 0.87 -13.62 11.64
CA ASP A 62 2.23 -13.16 11.83
C ASP A 62 2.25 -11.63 12.05
N PRO A 63 3.22 -11.10 12.83
CA PRO A 63 3.42 -9.66 12.92
C PRO A 63 3.72 -9.09 11.53
N VAL A 64 3.12 -7.94 11.23
CA VAL A 64 3.26 -7.23 9.95
C VAL A 64 4.21 -6.04 10.10
N GLU A 65 5.12 -5.88 9.15
CA GLU A 65 6.09 -4.79 9.08
C GLU A 65 5.66 -3.70 8.08
N CYS A 66 4.59 -3.93 7.32
CA CYS A 66 4.00 -2.91 6.46
C CYS A 66 3.16 -1.88 7.21
N SER A 67 3.07 -0.70 6.60
CA SER A 67 2.08 0.33 6.90
C SER A 67 1.17 0.52 5.68
N VAL A 68 -0.11 0.78 5.92
CA VAL A 68 -1.10 1.00 4.85
C VAL A 68 -1.96 2.21 5.15
N LEU A 69 -2.21 3.01 4.11
CA LEU A 69 -3.26 4.03 4.11
C LEU A 69 -4.43 3.50 3.27
N SER A 70 -5.61 3.36 3.87
CA SER A 70 -6.83 2.99 3.15
C SER A 70 -7.71 4.22 2.91
N TRP A 71 -8.30 4.31 1.71
CA TRP A 71 -9.23 5.36 1.31
C TRP A 71 -10.45 4.76 0.63
N ILE A 72 -11.64 5.14 1.11
CA ILE A 72 -12.90 4.82 0.46
C ILE A 72 -13.21 5.95 -0.50
N ALA A 73 -13.06 5.71 -1.80
CA ALA A 73 -13.62 6.61 -2.79
C ALA A 73 -15.15 6.41 -2.76
N ALA A 74 -15.87 7.30 -2.09
CA ALA A 74 -17.30 7.45 -2.33
C ALA A 74 -17.43 7.97 -3.78
N GLY A 75 -17.78 7.07 -4.69
CA GLY A 75 -18.19 7.42 -6.05
C GLY A 75 -19.51 8.17 -6.06
#